data_AF-A0A432HXG4-F1
#
_entry.id   AF-A0A432HXG4-F1
#
_cell.length_a   1.000
_cell.length_b   1.000
_cell.length_c   1.000
_cell.angle_alpha   90.00
_cell.angle_beta   90.00
_cell.angle_gamma   90.00
#
_symmetry.space_group_name_H-M   'P 1'
#
loop_
_entity.id
_entity.type
_entity.pdbx_description
1 polymer ?
#
loop_
_entity_poly.entity_id
_entity_poly.type
_entity_poly.pdbx_seq_one_letter_code
_entity_poly.pdbx_strand_id
1 'polypeptide(L)'
;MPSNESPWHAVLEAALAEESERLGLPAEIELRWNMIPPMDDWIVNVAGVAGEGDLAVVVTARQLALTAELVRLLDDSAGSGLIRILALPTEKFVPQTLSELLEATGIEVLRFSDN
;
A
#
# COMPACT_ATOMS: atom_id res chain seq x y z
N MET A 1 11.04 -7.84 17.12
CA MET A 1 9.87 -7.73 18.01
C MET A 1 8.67 -8.23 17.23
N PRO A 2 7.74 -9.00 17.81
CA PRO A 2 6.50 -9.29 17.12
C PRO A 2 5.80 -7.94 16.98
N SER A 3 5.69 -7.47 15.75
CA SER A 3 4.76 -6.42 15.37
C SER A 3 3.39 -6.91 15.81
N ASN A 4 2.90 -6.48 16.98
CA ASN A 4 1.52 -6.77 17.32
C ASN A 4 0.70 -6.17 16.18
N GLU A 5 -0.01 -7.02 15.44
CA GLU A 5 -0.86 -6.62 14.34
C GLU A 5 -1.76 -5.50 14.85
N SER A 6 -1.58 -4.30 14.29
CA SER A 6 -2.44 -3.19 14.63
C SER A 6 -3.84 -3.53 14.09
N PRO A 7 -4.95 -3.17 14.78
CA PRO A 7 -6.31 -3.55 14.38
C PRO A 7 -6.65 -3.20 12.92
N TRP A 8 -6.02 -2.16 12.38
CA TRP A 8 -6.18 -1.71 11.01
C TRP A 8 -5.52 -2.63 9.96
N HIS A 9 -4.63 -3.55 10.33
CA HIS A 9 -4.00 -4.50 9.40
C HIS A 9 -5.06 -5.37 8.72
N ALA A 10 -6.00 -5.92 9.49
CA ALA A 10 -7.11 -6.72 8.97
C ALA A 10 -8.05 -5.89 8.08
N VAL A 11 -8.19 -4.59 8.37
CA VAL A 11 -8.97 -3.68 7.53
C VAL A 11 -8.28 -3.44 6.19
N LEU A 12 -6.95 -3.26 6.19
CA LEU A 12 -6.17 -3.12 4.96
C LEU A 12 -6.20 -4.41 4.12
N GLU A 13 -6.09 -5.57 4.76
CA GLU A 13 -6.19 -6.87 4.07
C GLU A 13 -7.57 -7.06 3.43
N ALA A 14 -8.65 -6.74 4.14
CA ALA A 14 -10.00 -6.78 3.60
C ALA A 14 -10.17 -5.81 2.40
N ALA A 15 -9.61 -4.59 2.50
CA ALA A 15 -9.67 -3.62 1.41
C ALA A 15 -8.88 -4.08 0.17
N LEU A 16 -7.71 -4.73 0.36
CA LEU A 16 -6.95 -5.34 -0.73
C LEU A 16 -7.71 -6.49 -1.39
N ALA A 17 -8.41 -7.31 -0.61
CA ALA A 17 -9.22 -8.40 -1.13
C ALA A 17 -10.43 -7.89 -1.92
N GLU A 18 -11.12 -6.86 -1.43
CA GLU A 18 -12.26 -6.22 -2.11
C GLU A 18 -11.85 -5.58 -3.44
N GLU A 19 -10.68 -4.94 -3.47
CA GLU A 19 -10.15 -4.23 -4.64
C GLU A 19 -9.22 -5.12 -5.50
N SER A 20 -9.09 -6.40 -5.18
CA SER A 20 -8.13 -7.31 -5.82
C SER A 20 -8.28 -7.38 -7.34
N GLU A 21 -9.52 -7.50 -7.84
CA GLU A 21 -9.81 -7.55 -9.27
C GLU A 21 -9.43 -6.24 -9.99
N ARG A 22 -9.73 -5.08 -9.40
CA ARG A 22 -9.38 -3.77 -9.96
C ARG A 22 -7.87 -3.56 -9.97
N LEU A 23 -7.19 -4.01 -8.92
CA LEU A 23 -5.75 -3.90 -8.76
C LEU A 23 -4.98 -4.94 -9.57
N GLY A 24 -5.64 -5.94 -10.16
CA GLY A 24 -5.00 -7.03 -10.89
C GLY A 24 -4.27 -8.02 -9.96
N LEU A 25 -4.70 -8.12 -8.71
CA LEU A 25 -4.19 -9.07 -7.72
C LEU A 25 -4.96 -10.39 -7.79
N PRO A 26 -4.30 -11.53 -7.49
CA PRO A 26 -4.97 -12.82 -7.41
C PRO A 26 -5.89 -12.89 -6.18
N ALA A 27 -6.83 -13.85 -6.19
CA ALA A 27 -7.79 -14.03 -5.11
C ALA A 27 -7.16 -14.47 -3.77
N GLU A 28 -6.00 -15.14 -3.85
CA GLU A 28 -5.23 -15.55 -2.68
C GLU A 28 -3.87 -14.85 -2.72
N ILE A 29 -3.57 -14.08 -1.67
CA ILE A 29 -2.34 -13.30 -1.53
C ILE A 29 -1.70 -13.57 -0.17
N GLU A 30 -0.38 -13.43 -0.12
CA GLU A 30 0.41 -13.41 1.10
C GLU A 30 0.92 -11.99 1.35
N LEU A 31 0.68 -11.46 2.55
CA LEU A 31 1.09 -10.11 2.94
C LEU A 31 2.32 -10.15 3.85
N ARG A 32 3.40 -9.50 3.44
CA ARG A 32 4.65 -9.41 4.19
C ARG A 32 4.89 -7.98 4.67
N TRP A 33 4.75 -7.79 5.98
CA TRP A 33 4.70 -6.48 6.62
C TRP A 33 6.07 -6.01 7.12
N ASN A 34 6.49 -4.82 6.70
CA ASN A 34 7.73 -4.19 7.13
C ASN A 34 7.42 -2.80 7.69
N MET A 35 7.65 -2.61 8.99
CA MET A 35 7.41 -1.31 9.63
C MET A 35 8.35 -0.25 9.06
N ILE A 36 7.93 1.01 9.07
CA ILE A 36 8.72 2.20 8.75
C ILE A 36 8.99 2.98 10.05
N PRO A 37 10.01 2.62 10.84
CA PRO A 37 10.34 3.35 12.06
C PRO A 37 10.70 4.82 11.77
N PRO A 38 10.34 5.76 12.66
CA PRO A 38 9.64 5.57 13.94
C PRO A 38 8.10 5.65 13.84
N MET A 39 7.55 5.69 12.63
CA MET A 39 6.11 5.89 12.38
C MET A 39 5.35 4.57 12.47
N ASP A 40 4.05 4.63 12.79
CA ASP A 40 3.15 3.47 12.61
C ASP A 40 2.65 3.42 11.15
N ASP A 41 3.61 3.35 10.24
CA ASP A 41 3.41 3.16 8.81
C ASP A 41 4.26 1.97 8.34
N TRP A 42 3.83 1.35 7.24
CA TRP A 42 4.27 0.03 6.84
C TRP A 42 4.45 -0.06 5.33
N ILE A 43 5.47 -0.81 4.92
CA ILE A 43 5.63 -1.33 3.57
C ILE A 43 5.16 -2.78 3.59
N VAL A 44 4.11 -3.08 2.83
CA VAL A 44 3.53 -4.42 2.72
C VAL A 44 3.80 -4.95 1.33
N ASN A 45 4.61 -6.00 1.24
CA ASN A 45 4.82 -6.71 -0.02
C ASN A 45 3.72 -7.73 -0.17
N VAL A 46 3.03 -7.71 -1.32
CA VAL A 46 1.97 -8.63 -1.69
C VAL A 46 2.56 -9.66 -2.64
N ALA A 47 2.55 -10.93 -2.23
CA ALA A 47 3.01 -12.05 -3.04
C ALA A 47 1.86 -13.02 -3.34
N GLY A 48 1.95 -13.76 -4.44
CA GLY A 48 1.00 -14.85 -4.72
C GLY A 48 1.32 -16.10 -3.91
N VAL A 49 0.31 -16.78 -3.37
CA VAL A 49 0.48 -18.03 -2.57
C VAL A 49 1.09 -19.21 -3.35
N ALA A 50 1.26 -19.11 -4.66
CA ALA A 50 1.76 -20.18 -5.53
C ALA A 50 3.25 -20.05 -5.92
N GLY A 51 4.10 -19.47 -5.06
CA GLY A 51 5.53 -19.29 -5.37
C GLY A 51 5.79 -18.27 -6.48
N GLU A 52 4.77 -17.50 -6.84
CA GLU A 52 4.90 -16.29 -7.63
C GLU A 52 5.63 -15.25 -6.77
N GLY A 53 6.52 -14.48 -7.38
CA GLY A 53 7.28 -13.46 -6.66
C GLY A 53 6.39 -12.36 -6.08
N ASP A 54 7.01 -11.26 -5.66
CA ASP A 54 6.24 -10.07 -5.33
C ASP A 54 5.40 -9.64 -6.54
N LEU A 55 4.16 -9.26 -6.27
CA LEU A 55 3.17 -8.77 -7.26
C LEU A 55 2.89 -7.29 -7.04
N ALA A 56 2.86 -6.84 -5.79
CA ALA A 56 2.64 -5.46 -5.45
C ALA A 56 3.43 -5.04 -4.21
N VAL A 57 3.70 -3.74 -4.13
CA VAL A 57 4.18 -3.07 -2.93
C VAL A 57 3.13 -2.07 -2.50
N VAL A 58 2.65 -2.22 -1.27
CA VAL A 58 1.74 -1.29 -0.61
C VAL A 58 2.56 -0.46 0.37
N VAL A 59 2.45 0.86 0.31
CA VAL A 59 2.94 1.74 1.37
C VAL A 59 1.75 2.36 2.07
N THR A 60 1.63 2.14 3.38
CA THR A 60 0.62 2.83 4.18
C THR A 60 1.10 4.24 4.46
N ALA A 61 0.24 5.22 4.27
CA ALA A 61 0.49 6.58 4.73
C ALA A 61 -0.64 7.03 5.65
N ARG A 62 -0.66 6.44 6.84
CA ARG A 62 -1.46 6.86 7.99
C ARG A 62 -0.87 8.12 8.60
N GLN A 63 0.39 8.06 9.02
CA GLN A 63 1.11 9.18 9.65
C GLN A 63 2.02 9.92 8.67
N LEU A 64 2.49 9.23 7.63
CA LEU A 64 3.36 9.81 6.61
C LEU A 64 2.72 10.99 5.89
N ALA A 65 3.49 12.06 5.70
CA ALA A 65 3.06 13.19 4.90
C ALA A 65 2.97 12.79 3.43
N LEU A 66 1.85 13.13 2.81
CA LEU A 66 1.58 12.92 1.40
C LEU A 66 2.38 13.92 0.57
N THR A 67 3.57 13.50 0.14
CA THR A 67 4.54 14.35 -0.55
C THR A 67 5.05 13.68 -1.83
N ALA A 68 5.67 14.46 -2.72
CA ALA A 68 6.34 13.91 -3.90
C ALA A 68 7.47 12.92 -3.54
N GLU A 69 8.09 13.07 -2.37
CA GLU A 69 9.12 12.14 -1.91
C GLU A 69 8.56 10.76 -1.56
N LEU A 70 7.32 10.69 -1.06
CA LEU A 70 6.62 9.42 -0.83
C LEU A 70 6.36 8.68 -2.14
N VAL A 71 5.93 9.42 -3.17
CA VAL A 71 5.74 8.88 -4.53
C VAL A 71 7.04 8.31 -5.06
N ARG A 72 8.15 9.05 -4.89
CA ARG A 72 9.49 8.62 -5.30
C ARG A 72 9.94 7.36 -4.55
N LEU A 73 9.67 7.28 -3.25
CA LEU A 73 9.98 6.11 -2.44
C LEU A 73 9.20 4.87 -2.87
N LEU A 74 7.91 5.02 -3.19
CA LEU A 74 7.08 3.96 -3.76
C LEU A 74 7.62 3.47 -5.11
N ASP A 75 8.05 4.42 -5.96
CA ASP A 75 8.63 4.12 -7.26
C ASP A 75 9.96 3.35 -7.13
N ASP A 76 10.84 3.80 -6.24
CA ASP A 76 12.13 3.15 -5.95
C ASP A 76 11.93 1.75 -5.32
N SER A 77 10.89 1.57 -4.50
CA SER A 77 10.64 0.33 -3.75
C SER A 77 10.01 -0.78 -4.60
N ALA A 78 9.21 -0.43 -5.60
CA ALA A 78 8.45 -1.40 -6.39
C ALA A 78 9.27 -2.11 -7.47
N GLY A 79 10.50 -1.69 -7.78
CA GLY A 79 11.26 -2.28 -8.88
C GLY A 79 10.48 -2.29 -10.22
N SER A 80 11.02 -2.93 -11.25
CA SER A 80 10.32 -3.03 -12.53
C SER A 80 9.25 -4.12 -12.48
N GLY A 81 7.98 -3.75 -12.51
CA GLY A 81 6.86 -4.67 -12.76
C GLY A 81 5.93 -4.95 -11.57
N LEU A 82 6.21 -4.42 -10.38
CA LEU A 82 5.27 -4.52 -9.26
C LEU A 82 4.20 -3.43 -9.34
N ILE A 83 2.98 -3.79 -8.95
CA ILE A 83 1.89 -2.84 -8.76
C ILE A 83 2.25 -1.98 -7.54
N ARG A 84 2.20 -0.66 -7.72
CA ARG A 84 2.50 0.31 -6.65
C ARG A 84 1.19 0.76 -6.05
N ILE A 85 0.99 0.51 -4.76
CA ILE A 85 -0.24 0.85 -4.06
C ILE A 85 0.08 1.82 -2.91
N LEU A 86 -0.57 2.97 -2.90
CA LEU A 86 -0.57 3.88 -1.78
C LEU A 86 -1.84 3.68 -0.96
N ALA A 87 -1.71 3.11 0.23
CA ALA A 87 -2.82 2.88 1.14
C ALA A 87 -3.01 4.07 2.08
N LEU A 88 -4.20 4.66 2.08
CA LEU A 88 -4.53 5.87 2.83
C LEU A 88 -5.80 5.66 3.66
N PRO A 89 -5.84 6.20 4.90
CA PRO A 89 -7.11 6.33 5.61
C PRO A 89 -8.12 7.11 4.77
N THR A 90 -9.39 6.72 4.82
CA THR A 90 -10.48 7.37 4.06
C THR A 90 -10.56 8.88 4.34
N GLU A 91 -10.37 9.28 5.60
CA GLU A 91 -10.43 10.68 6.04
C GLU A 91 -9.22 11.52 5.61
N LYS A 92 -8.15 10.88 5.08
CA LYS A 92 -6.93 11.59 4.75
C LYS A 92 -7.08 12.40 3.47
N PHE A 93 -6.96 13.72 3.60
CA PHE A 93 -6.99 14.63 2.45
C PHE A 93 -5.81 14.38 1.50
N VAL A 94 -6.11 14.19 0.23
CA VAL A 94 -5.11 14.10 -0.85
C VAL A 94 -5.20 15.37 -1.67
N PRO A 95 -4.15 16.22 -1.70
CA PRO A 95 -4.12 17.39 -2.57
C PRO A 95 -4.27 16.99 -4.04
N GLN A 96 -5.00 17.79 -4.82
CA GLN A 96 -5.24 17.51 -6.24
C GLN A 96 -3.93 17.34 -7.03
N THR A 97 -2.94 18.18 -6.77
CA THR A 97 -1.60 18.08 -7.37
C THR A 97 -0.91 16.74 -7.11
N LEU A 98 -1.17 16.12 -5.95
CA LEU A 98 -0.64 14.80 -5.65
C LEU A 98 -1.46 13.70 -6.33
N SER A 99 -2.77 13.84 -6.42
CA SER A 99 -3.62 12.91 -7.18
C SER A 99 -3.16 12.81 -8.64
N GLU A 100 -2.90 13.95 -9.28
CA GLU A 100 -2.38 14.01 -10.64
C GLU A 100 -1.02 13.33 -10.78
N LEU A 101 -0.14 13.47 -9.77
CA LEU A 101 1.16 12.82 -9.74
C LEU A 101 1.04 11.29 -9.57
N LEU A 102 0.13 10.82 -8.72
CA LEU A 102 -0.13 9.39 -8.51
C LEU A 102 -0.65 8.73 -9.78
N GLU A 103 -1.59 9.39 -10.46
CA GLU A 103 -2.11 8.94 -11.77
C GLU A 103 -1.00 8.90 -12.84
N ALA A 104 -0.18 9.96 -12.93
CA ALA A 104 0.91 10.03 -13.90
C ALA A 104 2.00 8.98 -13.68
N THR A 105 2.21 8.55 -12.44
CA THR A 105 3.19 7.53 -12.07
C THR A 105 2.63 6.11 -12.14
N GLY A 106 1.30 5.95 -12.29
CA GLY A 106 0.64 4.65 -12.27
C GLY A 106 0.66 4.01 -10.87
N ILE A 107 0.57 4.84 -9.83
CA ILE A 107 0.41 4.40 -8.45
C ILE A 107 -1.08 4.31 -8.16
N GLU A 108 -1.52 3.12 -7.77
CA GLU A 108 -2.88 2.84 -7.37
C GLU A 108 -3.13 3.39 -5.96
N VAL A 109 -4.29 4.02 -5.76
CA VAL A 109 -4.70 4.50 -4.44
C VAL A 109 -5.69 3.51 -3.84
N LEU A 110 -5.40 3.04 -2.63
CA LEU A 110 -6.31 2.21 -1.84
C LEU A 110 -6.76 3.01 -0.61
N ARG A 111 -8.08 3.10 -0.42
CA ARG A 111 -8.67 3.73 0.77
C ARG A 111 -9.08 2.66 1.76
N PHE A 112 -8.76 2.86 3.04
CA PHE A 112 -9.17 1.96 4.11
C PHE A 112 -9.65 2.73 5.34
N SER A 113 -10.53 2.12 6.13
CA SER A 113 -11.02 2.71 7.38
C SER A 113 -9.97 2.55 8.50
N ASP A 114 -9.71 3.60 9.25
CA ASP A 114 -8.77 3.58 10.39
C ASP A 114 -9.51 3.45 11.73
N ASN A 115 -10.45 2.49 11.80
CA ASN A 115 -11.41 2.35 12.89
C ASN A 115 -10.74 2.00 14.23
#